data_AF-A0A428Q213-F1
#
_entry.id   AF-A0A428Q213-F1
#
_cell.length_a   1.000
_cell.length_b   1.000
_cell.length_c   1.000
_cell.angle_alpha   90.00
_cell.angle_beta   90.00
_cell.angle_gamma   90.00
#
_symmetry.space_group_name_H-M   'P 1'
#
loop_
_entity.id
_entity.type
_entity.pdbx_description
1 polymer ?
#
loop_
_entity_poly.entity_id
_entity_poly.type
_entity_poly.pdbx_seq_one_letter_code
_entity_poly.pdbx_strand_id
1 'polypeptide(L)'
;MDDRKIPSVIDRPLPNAVTYDLSTTGQVKITLPESSTWSSGLHWHETHDEYLKVIKGTIRVQLGSTIQYISATENEQPEIKVARYVWHEWQRAVPDGEVVVIERTVPDDNEKAIFFWNLNGVILDAPRLMSDPSSAVSRLPGRFRGLALDFWITLNLFVIFNHFDNV
;
A
#
# COMPACT_ATOMS: atom_id res chain seq x y z
N MET A 1 -23.17 -19.33 12.80
CA MET A 1 -22.57 -18.00 12.56
C MET A 1 -21.73 -18.16 11.32
N ASP A 2 -22.05 -17.43 10.27
CA ASP A 2 -21.35 -17.51 8.99
C ASP A 2 -19.92 -17.02 9.20
N ASP A 3 -18.98 -17.96 9.11
CA ASP A 3 -17.55 -17.76 9.28
C ASP A 3 -17.04 -17.02 8.04
N ARG A 4 -17.44 -15.74 7.92
CA ARG A 4 -16.97 -14.86 6.86
C ARG A 4 -15.47 -14.69 7.06
N LYS A 5 -14.70 -15.60 6.44
CA LYS A 5 -13.26 -15.46 6.29
C LYS A 5 -13.02 -14.07 5.72
N ILE A 6 -12.39 -13.22 6.52
CA ILE A 6 -11.86 -11.95 6.04
C ILE A 6 -11.02 -12.31 4.81
N PRO A 7 -11.26 -11.70 3.65
CA PRO A 7 -10.48 -12.01 2.46
C PRO A 7 -8.99 -11.89 2.82
N SER A 8 -8.16 -12.78 2.30
CA SER A 8 -6.70 -12.65 2.46
C SER A 8 -6.09 -11.89 1.29
N VAL A 9 -6.89 -11.54 0.28
CA VAL A 9 -6.45 -10.89 -0.95
C VAL A 9 -7.24 -9.61 -1.16
N ILE A 10 -6.53 -8.53 -1.50
CA ILE A 10 -7.10 -7.22 -1.83
C ILE A 10 -6.59 -6.83 -3.22
N ASP A 11 -7.51 -6.53 -4.13
CA ASP A 11 -7.19 -6.12 -5.50
C ASP A 11 -7.66 -4.69 -5.79
N ARG A 12 -6.81 -3.93 -6.47
CA ARG A 12 -7.16 -2.63 -7.06
C ARG A 12 -7.10 -2.71 -8.59
N PRO A 13 -8.04 -2.07 -9.31
CA PRO A 13 -8.00 -2.01 -10.76
C PRO A 13 -7.00 -0.96 -11.26
N LEU A 14 -6.72 -0.98 -12.57
CA LEU A 14 -5.95 0.05 -13.26
C LEU A 14 -6.60 1.44 -13.10
N PRO A 15 -5.82 2.54 -13.14
CA PRO A 15 -4.39 2.59 -13.47
C PRO A 15 -3.46 2.22 -12.29
N ASN A 16 -3.89 2.37 -11.04
CA ASN A 16 -3.10 2.02 -9.84
C ASN A 16 -3.30 0.56 -9.43
N ALA A 17 -3.26 -0.37 -10.39
CA ALA A 17 -3.55 -1.77 -10.14
C ALA A 17 -2.51 -2.41 -9.22
N VAL A 18 -2.97 -3.12 -8.20
CA VAL A 18 -2.11 -3.84 -7.24
C VAL A 18 -2.91 -4.95 -6.58
N THR A 19 -2.27 -6.08 -6.38
CA THR A 19 -2.80 -7.19 -5.58
C THR A 19 -1.97 -7.31 -4.31
N TYR A 20 -2.63 -7.24 -3.16
CA TYR A 20 -2.04 -7.55 -1.85
C TYR A 20 -2.52 -8.94 -1.43
N ASP A 21 -1.60 -9.85 -1.21
CA ASP A 21 -1.86 -11.16 -0.61
C ASP A 21 -1.30 -11.19 0.82
N LEU A 22 -2.23 -11.22 1.76
CA LEU A 22 -2.07 -11.20 3.22
C LEU A 22 -2.22 -12.61 3.83
N SER A 23 -2.19 -13.66 3.01
CA SER A 23 -2.38 -15.05 3.47
C SER A 23 -1.26 -15.57 4.38
N THR A 24 -0.10 -14.90 4.37
CA THR A 24 1.04 -15.25 5.23
C THR A 24 1.17 -14.19 6.33
N THR A 25 1.07 -14.63 7.58
CA THR A 25 1.29 -13.79 8.75
C THR A 25 2.70 -13.14 8.72
N GLY A 26 2.78 -11.88 9.11
CA GLY A 26 4.03 -11.11 9.20
C GLY A 26 4.61 -10.57 7.90
N GLN A 27 3.97 -10.87 6.76
CA GLN A 27 4.38 -10.33 5.46
C GLN A 27 3.20 -10.09 4.53
N VAL A 28 3.43 -9.27 3.51
CA VAL A 28 2.47 -9.02 2.45
C VAL A 28 3.15 -9.27 1.12
N LYS A 29 2.55 -10.10 0.28
CA LYS A 29 2.99 -10.25 -1.10
C LYS A 29 2.26 -9.24 -1.96
N ILE A 30 3.00 -8.31 -2.54
CA ILE A 30 2.51 -7.21 -3.36
C ILE A 30 2.83 -7.53 -4.82
N THR A 31 1.80 -7.62 -5.65
CA THR A 31 1.93 -7.91 -7.09
C THR A 31 1.42 -6.73 -7.90
N LEU A 32 2.27 -6.22 -8.80
CA LEU A 32 1.95 -5.13 -9.72
C LEU A 32 1.83 -5.70 -11.15
N PRO A 33 0.62 -5.73 -11.75
CA PRO A 33 0.43 -6.18 -13.12
C PRO A 33 0.92 -5.11 -14.08
N GLU A 34 1.40 -5.48 -15.28
CA GLU A 34 1.90 -4.59 -16.35
C GLU A 34 1.15 -3.26 -16.49
N SER A 35 1.88 -2.17 -16.77
CA SER A 35 1.37 -0.80 -16.89
C SER A 35 0.71 -0.17 -15.64
N SER A 36 0.64 -0.86 -14.50
CA SER A 36 0.26 -0.23 -13.22
C SER A 36 1.11 1.00 -12.90
N THR A 37 0.45 2.09 -12.50
CA THR A 37 1.07 3.33 -12.00
C THR A 37 1.18 3.37 -10.48
N TRP A 38 0.91 2.26 -9.81
CA TRP A 38 0.96 2.18 -8.35
C TRP A 38 2.35 2.48 -7.82
N SER A 39 2.40 3.25 -6.72
CA SER A 39 3.55 3.34 -5.82
C SER A 39 3.09 3.11 -4.38
N SER A 40 4.04 2.78 -3.50
CA SER A 40 3.79 2.71 -2.06
C SER A 40 3.39 4.06 -1.46
N GLY A 41 3.61 5.16 -2.19
CA GLY A 41 3.62 6.51 -1.63
C GLY A 41 4.88 6.77 -0.80
N LEU A 42 5.25 8.05 -0.70
CA LEU A 42 6.39 8.49 0.11
C LEU A 42 6.00 8.51 1.59
N HIS A 43 6.65 7.68 2.40
CA HIS A 43 6.37 7.55 3.84
C HIS A 43 7.62 7.10 4.60
N TRP A 44 7.50 6.97 5.93
CA TRP A 44 8.51 6.35 6.80
C TRP A 44 7.80 5.60 7.92
N HIS A 45 8.53 4.67 8.54
CA HIS A 45 8.11 3.92 9.72
C HIS A 45 8.89 4.44 10.94
N GLU A 46 8.24 4.75 12.05
CA GLU A 46 8.93 5.19 13.27
C GLU A 46 9.44 4.00 14.11
N THR A 47 8.64 2.95 14.21
CA THR A 47 8.90 1.84 15.12
C THR A 47 9.37 0.56 14.44
N HIS A 48 9.18 0.47 13.12
CA HIS A 48 9.54 -0.70 12.33
C HIS A 48 10.69 -0.42 11.37
N ASP A 49 11.54 -1.44 11.20
CA ASP A 49 12.33 -1.57 9.98
C ASP A 49 11.49 -2.34 8.94
N GLU A 50 11.45 -1.88 7.70
CA GLU A 50 10.80 -2.58 6.59
C GLU A 50 11.83 -3.34 5.75
N TYR A 51 11.43 -4.49 5.22
CA TYR A 51 12.24 -5.28 4.30
C TYR A 51 11.44 -5.55 3.03
N LEU A 52 12.04 -5.22 1.89
CA LEU A 52 11.49 -5.40 0.56
C LEU A 52 12.27 -6.49 -0.17
N LYS A 53 11.70 -7.68 -0.27
CA LYS A 53 12.26 -8.79 -1.04
C LYS A 53 11.67 -8.82 -2.43
N VAL A 54 12.48 -8.55 -3.45
CA VAL A 54 12.06 -8.57 -4.86
C VAL A 54 12.07 -10.00 -5.34
N ILE A 55 10.89 -10.54 -5.64
CA ILE A 55 10.71 -11.92 -6.10
C ILE A 55 10.74 -11.99 -7.62
N LYS A 56 10.20 -10.96 -8.29
CA LYS A 56 10.11 -10.90 -9.75
C LYS A 56 10.12 -9.46 -10.25
N GLY A 57 10.72 -9.25 -11.41
CA GLY A 57 10.75 -7.95 -12.09
C GLY A 57 11.79 -7.01 -11.49
N THR A 58 11.62 -5.70 -11.77
CA THR A 58 12.51 -4.65 -11.26
C THR A 58 11.71 -3.56 -10.58
N ILE A 59 12.14 -3.18 -9.37
CA ILE A 59 11.58 -2.04 -8.64
C ILE A 59 12.53 -0.85 -8.68
N ARG A 60 11.96 0.35 -8.72
CA ARG A 60 12.61 1.61 -8.40
C ARG A 60 12.29 1.92 -6.95
N VAL A 61 13.31 1.98 -6.11
CA VAL A 61 13.19 2.33 -4.69
C VAL A 61 13.87 3.67 -4.46
N GLN A 62 13.15 4.60 -3.84
CA GLN A 62 13.74 5.81 -3.29
C GLN A 62 13.96 5.59 -1.79
N LEU A 63 15.19 5.83 -1.32
CA LEU A 63 15.59 5.81 0.09
C LEU A 63 16.24 7.16 0.41
N GLY A 64 15.51 8.02 1.13
CA GLY A 64 15.88 9.42 1.34
C GLY A 64 16.03 10.15 0.00
N SER A 65 17.26 10.62 -0.27
CA SER A 65 17.62 11.31 -1.52
C SER A 65 18.13 10.37 -2.62
N THR A 66 18.30 9.08 -2.34
CA THR A 66 18.91 8.12 -3.27
C THR A 66 17.86 7.29 -3.97
N ILE A 67 17.98 7.14 -5.29
CA ILE A 67 17.15 6.23 -6.09
C ILE A 67 17.99 5.02 -6.47
N GLN A 68 17.42 3.83 -6.30
CA GLN A 68 18.04 2.55 -6.64
C GLN A 68 17.09 1.72 -7.49
N TYR A 69 17.66 0.88 -8.36
CA TYR A 69 16.93 -0.05 -9.21
C TYR A 69 17.35 -1.47 -8.85
N ILE A 70 16.36 -2.29 -8.53
CA ILE A 70 16.59 -3.57 -7.87
C ILE A 70 15.83 -4.63 -8.65
N SER A 71 16.57 -5.52 -9.28
CA SER A 71 16.04 -6.54 -10.17
C SER A 71 16.15 -7.92 -9.53
N ALA A 72 15.07 -8.69 -9.60
CA ALA A 72 15.11 -10.11 -9.34
C ALA A 72 15.47 -10.87 -10.62
N THR A 73 16.20 -11.97 -10.45
CA THR A 73 16.46 -12.97 -11.49
C THR A 73 15.94 -14.33 -11.02
N GLU A 74 15.94 -15.34 -11.90
CA GLU A 74 15.54 -16.71 -11.52
C GLU A 74 16.38 -17.28 -10.37
N ASN A 75 17.64 -16.85 -10.25
CA ASN A 75 18.59 -17.38 -9.26
C ASN A 75 18.81 -16.43 -8.08
N GLU A 76 18.33 -15.18 -8.15
CA GLU A 76 18.60 -14.15 -7.15
C GLU A 76 17.38 -13.29 -6.88
N GLN A 77 16.93 -13.29 -5.63
CA GLN A 77 15.79 -12.51 -5.15
C GLN A 77 16.28 -11.56 -4.06
N PRO A 78 16.80 -10.37 -4.44
CA PRO A 78 17.43 -9.45 -3.50
C PRO A 78 16.43 -8.94 -2.47
N GLU A 79 16.91 -8.72 -1.26
CA GLU A 79 16.14 -8.09 -0.17
C GLU A 79 16.83 -6.82 0.28
N ILE A 80 16.04 -5.75 0.44
CA ILE A 80 16.51 -4.44 0.88
C ILE A 80 15.92 -4.15 2.24
N LYS A 81 16.77 -3.67 3.14
CA LYS A 81 16.33 -3.10 4.41
C LYS A 81 16.08 -1.61 4.26
N VAL A 82 14.88 -1.19 4.62
CA VAL A 82 14.51 0.20 4.90
C VAL A 82 14.53 0.38 6.40
N ALA A 83 15.49 1.15 6.91
CA ALA A 83 15.55 1.43 8.34
C ALA A 83 14.42 2.39 8.74
N ARG A 84 13.98 2.29 10.00
CA ARG A 84 13.09 3.29 10.62
C ARG A 84 13.56 4.73 10.37
N TYR A 85 12.60 5.66 10.28
CA TYR A 85 12.79 7.08 9.95
C TYR A 85 13.40 7.37 8.58
N VAL A 86 13.67 6.36 7.75
CA VAL A 86 14.07 6.57 6.36
C VAL A 86 12.82 6.80 5.55
N TRP A 87 12.68 8.02 5.03
CA TRP A 87 11.70 8.32 3.99
C TRP A 87 11.94 7.44 2.77
N HIS A 88 10.91 6.71 2.35
CA HIS A 88 11.01 5.79 1.24
C HIS A 88 9.72 5.73 0.43
N GLU A 89 9.90 5.39 -0.83
CA GLU A 89 8.83 5.08 -1.77
C GLU A 89 9.37 4.01 -2.70
N TRP A 90 8.55 3.02 -3.06
CA TRP A 90 8.89 2.11 -4.14
C TRP A 90 7.73 1.96 -5.13
N GLN A 91 8.13 1.67 -6.35
CA GLN A 91 7.25 1.34 -7.45
C GLN A 91 8.00 0.42 -8.40
N ARG A 92 7.31 -0.10 -9.40
CA ARG A 92 7.98 -0.75 -10.53
C ARG A 92 8.86 0.22 -11.32
N ALA A 93 9.97 -0.29 -11.84
CA ALA A 93 10.93 0.51 -12.60
C ALA A 93 10.57 0.67 -14.08
N VAL A 94 9.89 -0.32 -14.66
CA VAL A 94 9.54 -0.39 -16.08
C VAL A 94 8.05 -0.74 -16.23
N PRO A 95 7.39 -0.30 -17.32
CA PRO A 95 5.98 -0.57 -17.54
C PRO A 95 5.71 -2.06 -17.85
N ASP A 96 6.68 -2.73 -18.48
CA ASP A 96 6.53 -4.08 -19.01
C ASP A 96 6.80 -5.15 -17.95
N GLY A 97 5.99 -6.21 -17.97
CA GLY A 97 6.16 -7.38 -17.12
C GLY A 97 5.70 -7.18 -15.66
N GLU A 98 5.25 -8.27 -15.05
CA GLU A 98 4.80 -8.29 -13.66
C GLU A 98 5.96 -8.06 -12.67
N VAL A 99 5.68 -7.29 -11.62
CA VAL A 99 6.57 -7.10 -10.47
C VAL A 99 5.95 -7.75 -9.25
N VAL A 100 6.74 -8.52 -8.50
CA VAL A 100 6.31 -9.17 -7.25
C VAL A 100 7.31 -8.86 -6.16
N VAL A 101 6.83 -8.30 -5.04
CA VAL A 101 7.61 -7.98 -3.86
C VAL A 101 6.97 -8.63 -2.63
N ILE A 102 7.79 -9.17 -1.74
CA ILE A 102 7.35 -9.51 -0.39
C ILE A 102 7.82 -8.39 0.53
N GLU A 103 6.88 -7.79 1.24
CA GLU A 103 7.13 -6.72 2.20
C GLU A 103 6.85 -7.24 3.61
N ARG A 104 7.82 -7.08 4.52
CA ARG A 104 7.71 -7.47 5.93
C ARG A 104 8.31 -6.41 6.84
N THR A 105 7.90 -6.37 8.09
CA THR A 105 8.40 -5.41 9.08
C THR A 105 9.07 -6.11 10.26
N VAL A 106 9.93 -5.39 10.97
CA VAL A 106 10.53 -5.82 12.24
C VAL A 106 10.38 -4.67 13.25
N PRO A 107 9.70 -4.88 14.40
CA PRO A 107 9.15 -6.15 14.90
C PRO A 107 7.99 -6.72 14.05
N ASP A 108 7.81 -8.04 14.07
CA ASP A 108 6.67 -8.71 13.44
C ASP A 108 5.53 -8.80 14.47
N ASP A 109 4.78 -7.70 14.60
CA ASP A 109 3.66 -7.56 15.53
C ASP A 109 2.32 -8.04 14.94
N ASN A 110 2.33 -8.59 13.71
CA ASN A 110 1.15 -9.00 12.95
C ASN A 110 0.17 -7.86 12.60
N GLU A 111 0.54 -6.59 12.83
CA GLU A 111 -0.35 -5.45 12.58
C GLU A 111 -0.39 -5.03 11.11
N LYS A 112 0.62 -5.45 10.34
CA LYS A 112 0.75 -5.12 8.91
C LYS A 112 -0.51 -5.49 8.10
N ALA A 113 -1.11 -6.65 8.34
CA ALA A 113 -2.35 -7.03 7.66
C ALA A 113 -3.53 -6.11 8.00
N ILE A 114 -3.63 -5.67 9.26
CA ILE A 114 -4.67 -4.75 9.74
C ILE A 114 -4.46 -3.36 9.11
N PHE A 115 -3.22 -2.90 9.03
CA PHE A 115 -2.86 -1.67 8.34
C PHE A 115 -3.31 -1.69 6.87
N PHE A 116 -2.96 -2.73 6.11
CA PHE A 116 -3.34 -2.84 4.70
C PHE A 116 -4.86 -2.94 4.51
N TRP A 117 -5.58 -3.62 5.41
CA TRP A 117 -7.04 -3.66 5.38
C TRP A 117 -7.67 -2.28 5.57
N ASN A 118 -7.24 -1.53 6.60
CA ASN A 118 -7.76 -0.18 6.85
C ASN A 118 -7.41 0.79 5.72
N LEU A 119 -6.17 0.76 5.23
CA LEU A 119 -5.68 1.60 4.14
C LEU A 119 -6.51 1.38 2.87
N ASN A 120 -6.68 0.12 2.47
CA ASN A 120 -7.41 -0.23 1.25
C ASN A 120 -8.91 0.03 1.39
N GLY A 121 -9.51 -0.23 2.56
CA GLY A 121 -10.92 0.05 2.82
C GLY A 121 -11.26 1.52 2.57
N VAL A 122 -10.48 2.45 3.14
CA VAL A 122 -10.68 3.89 2.95
C VAL A 122 -10.56 4.30 1.48
N ILE A 123 -9.54 3.80 0.78
CA ILE A 123 -9.29 4.14 -0.63
C ILE A 123 -10.39 3.59 -1.54
N LEU A 124 -10.83 2.35 -1.33
CA LEU A 124 -11.84 1.69 -2.16
C LEU A 124 -13.27 2.15 -1.87
N ASP A 125 -13.56 2.63 -0.64
CA ASP A 125 -14.88 3.16 -0.28
C ASP A 125 -15.05 4.65 -0.62
N ALA A 126 -13.98 5.39 -0.91
CA ALA A 126 -14.05 6.79 -1.30
C ALA A 126 -14.99 7.07 -2.51
N PRO A 127 -14.99 6.27 -3.60
CA PRO A 127 -15.96 6.40 -4.70
C PRO A 127 -17.42 6.10 -4.28
N ARG A 128 -17.63 5.22 -3.30
CA ARG A 128 -18.96 4.91 -2.75
C ARG A 128 -19.52 6.08 -1.94
N LEU A 129 -18.69 6.74 -1.13
CA LEU A 129 -19.05 7.98 -0.43
C LEU A 129 -19.44 9.12 -1.39
N MET A 130 -18.87 9.11 -2.62
CA MET A 130 -19.25 10.02 -3.71
C MET A 130 -20.50 9.59 -4.51
N SER A 131 -21.08 8.42 -4.28
CA SER A 131 -22.25 7.96 -5.06
C SER A 131 -23.48 7.71 -4.19
N ASP A 132 -23.30 7.52 -2.89
CA ASP A 132 -24.39 7.23 -1.96
C ASP A 132 -25.20 8.50 -1.59
N PRO A 133 -26.50 8.59 -1.91
CA PRO A 133 -27.39 9.71 -1.55
C PRO A 133 -27.61 9.90 -0.04
N SER A 134 -27.30 8.87 0.76
CA SER A 134 -27.42 8.90 2.22
C SER A 134 -26.19 9.51 2.91
N SER A 135 -25.05 9.59 2.21
CA SER A 135 -23.81 10.20 2.71
C SER A 135 -23.94 11.71 2.86
N ALA A 136 -23.45 12.27 3.98
CA ALA A 136 -23.39 13.73 4.17
C ALA A 136 -22.51 14.40 3.09
N VAL A 137 -21.52 13.68 2.54
CA VAL A 137 -20.62 14.16 1.49
C VAL A 137 -21.34 14.31 0.15
N SER A 138 -22.39 13.54 -0.13
CA SER A 138 -23.14 13.65 -1.39
C SER A 138 -24.09 14.84 -1.46
N ARG A 139 -24.39 15.45 -0.31
CA ARG A 139 -25.26 16.61 -0.17
C ARG A 139 -24.52 17.95 -0.27
N LEU A 140 -23.19 17.92 -0.35
CA LEU A 140 -22.36 19.12 -0.48
C LEU A 140 -22.36 19.65 -1.93
N PRO A 141 -22.29 20.97 -2.13
CA PRO A 141 -22.14 21.55 -3.48
C PRO A 141 -20.89 21.01 -4.16
N GLY A 142 -20.95 20.75 -5.48
CA GLY A 142 -19.93 19.98 -6.20
C GLY A 142 -18.48 20.48 -6.06
N ARG A 143 -18.26 21.79 -5.85
CA ARG A 143 -16.93 22.37 -5.61
C ARG A 143 -16.34 22.03 -4.22
N PHE A 144 -17.19 21.83 -3.22
CA PHE A 144 -16.77 21.46 -1.86
C PHE A 144 -16.73 19.94 -1.66
N ARG A 145 -17.41 19.19 -2.52
CA ARG A 145 -17.47 17.74 -2.46
C ARG A 145 -16.10 17.07 -2.65
N GLY A 146 -15.31 17.56 -3.61
CA GLY A 146 -13.94 17.09 -3.83
C GLY A 146 -13.05 17.38 -2.62
N LEU A 147 -13.03 18.64 -2.17
CA LEU A 147 -12.22 19.06 -1.00
C LEU A 147 -12.59 18.31 0.28
N ALA A 148 -13.89 18.10 0.54
CA ALA A 148 -14.34 17.37 1.72
C ALA A 148 -13.92 15.89 1.66
N LEU A 149 -13.96 15.27 0.47
CA LEU A 149 -13.49 13.90 0.31
C LEU A 149 -11.97 13.82 0.46
N ASP A 150 -11.21 14.72 -0.17
CA ASP A 150 -9.75 14.74 -0.07
C ASP A 150 -9.32 14.92 1.39
N PHE A 151 -9.98 15.82 2.12
CA PHE A 151 -9.77 16.00 3.56
C PHE A 151 -10.14 14.74 4.36
N TRP A 152 -11.28 14.12 4.07
CA TRP A 152 -11.73 12.90 4.76
C TRP A 152 -10.76 11.73 4.55
N ILE A 153 -10.32 11.50 3.31
CA ILE A 153 -9.32 10.47 2.99
C ILE A 153 -8.02 10.78 3.73
N THR A 154 -7.52 12.01 3.63
CA THR A 154 -6.27 12.42 4.29
C THR A 154 -6.33 12.21 5.80
N LEU A 155 -7.44 12.58 6.45
CA LEU A 155 -7.63 12.39 7.89
C LEU A 155 -7.67 10.90 8.29
N ASN A 156 -8.39 10.07 7.53
CA ASN A 156 -8.43 8.63 7.80
C ASN A 156 -7.05 7.98 7.61
N LEU A 157 -6.34 8.34 6.55
CA LEU A 157 -4.96 7.89 6.33
C LEU A 157 -4.06 8.32 7.49
N PHE A 158 -4.12 9.59 7.91
CA PHE A 158 -3.34 10.07 9.04
C PHE A 158 -3.58 9.24 10.31
N VAL A 159 -4.84 8.93 10.64
CA VAL A 159 -5.17 8.10 11.81
C VAL A 159 -4.62 6.67 11.67
N ILE A 160 -4.75 6.05 10.50
CA ILE A 160 -4.27 4.69 10.25
C ILE A 160 -2.76 4.61 10.40
N PHE A 161 -2.03 5.51 9.73
CA PHE A 161 -0.57 5.60 9.82
C PHE A 161 -0.10 5.91 11.23
N ASN A 162 -0.78 6.83 11.94
CA ASN A 162 -0.42 7.14 13.32
C ASN A 162 -0.69 5.99 14.29
N HIS A 163 -1.61 5.07 14.02
CA HIS A 163 -1.97 4.01 14.97
C HIS A 163 -1.28 2.68 14.71
N PHE A 164 -1.06 2.32 13.45
CA PHE A 164 -0.55 1.00 13.06
C PHE A 164 0.86 1.02 12.45
N ASP A 165 1.39 2.21 12.13
CA ASP A 165 2.65 2.35 11.40
C ASP A 165 3.69 3.21 12.16
N ASN A 166 3.23 4.08 13.08
CA ASN A 166 4.08 5.08 13.76
C ASN A 166 3.79 5.25 15.27
N VAL A 167 3.57 4.15 16.01
CA VAL A 167 3.46 4.16 17.50
C VAL A 167 4.61 3.40 18.13
#